data_AF-A0A7Y2N3N6-F1
#
_entry.id   AF-A0A7Y2N3N6-F1
#
_cell.length_a   1.000
_cell.length_b   1.000
_cell.length_c   1.000
_cell.angle_alpha   90.00
_cell.angle_beta   90.00
_cell.angle_gamma   90.00
#
_symmetry.space_group_name_H-M   'P 1'
#
loop_
_entity.id
_entity.type
_entity.pdbx_description
1 polymer ?
#
loop_
_entity_poly.entity_id
_entity_poly.type
_entity_poly.pdbx_seq_one_letter_code
_entity_poly.pdbx_strand_id
1 'polypeptide(L)'
;AMPAPGTEDSFLFNVDSFIMFDVKDKDAKAAQAAMARLILSPEFQVVFNVNKGSIPVRSGIEEQPFDSIAVSSMGDFAATAESGGLMPSMAHEMAVSPAIRGAMFDVVTNFYNSDMSAADAASKLAAAVGEAM
;
A
#
# COMPACT_ATOMS: atom_id res chain seq x y z
N ALA A 1 3.70 13.76 -8.52
CA ALA A 1 3.71 14.22 -7.11
C ALA A 1 5.17 14.30 -6.70
N MET A 2 5.54 15.17 -5.77
CA MET A 2 6.92 15.16 -5.25
C MET A 2 7.00 14.17 -4.08
N PRO A 3 8.12 13.43 -3.93
CA PRO A 3 8.34 12.60 -2.76
C PRO A 3 8.36 13.47 -1.49
N ALA A 4 8.16 12.82 -0.34
CA ALA A 4 8.44 13.49 0.93
C ALA A 4 9.94 13.85 0.95
N PRO A 5 10.33 15.03 1.46
CA PRO A 5 11.73 15.44 1.47
C PRO A 5 12.63 14.39 2.13
N GLY A 6 13.71 13.99 1.45
CA GLY A 6 14.65 12.98 1.94
C GLY A 6 14.25 11.52 1.66
N THR A 7 13.19 11.29 0.87
CA THR A 7 12.75 9.94 0.45
C THR A 7 12.80 9.76 -1.06
N GLU A 8 13.64 10.52 -1.76
CA GLU A 8 13.71 10.52 -3.23
C GLU A 8 14.09 9.15 -3.81
N ASP A 9 14.90 8.36 -3.08
CA ASP A 9 15.34 7.02 -3.47
C ASP A 9 14.45 5.90 -2.90
N SER A 10 13.25 6.21 -2.42
CA SER A 10 12.37 5.25 -1.73
C SER A 10 10.93 5.35 -2.20
N PHE A 11 10.28 4.19 -2.31
CA PHE A 11 8.86 4.09 -2.65
C PHE A 11 8.13 3.29 -1.57
N LEU A 12 7.28 3.96 -0.80
CA LEU A 12 6.38 3.30 0.16
C LEU A 12 5.10 2.87 -0.55
N PHE A 13 4.98 1.57 -0.85
CA PHE A 13 3.82 1.05 -1.57
C PHE A 13 2.67 0.62 -0.65
N ASN A 14 1.45 0.75 -1.16
CA ASN A 14 0.26 0.05 -0.70
C ASN A 14 -0.39 -0.68 -1.90
N VAL A 15 -1.06 -1.80 -1.65
CA VAL A 15 -1.73 -2.58 -2.70
C VAL A 15 -3.16 -2.89 -2.28
N ASP A 16 -4.12 -2.21 -2.90
CA ASP A 16 -5.55 -2.48 -2.71
C ASP A 16 -5.89 -3.87 -3.30
N SER A 17 -6.39 -4.77 -2.45
CA SER A 17 -6.60 -6.19 -2.79
C SER A 17 -8.04 -6.62 -2.56
N PHE A 18 -8.56 -7.47 -3.45
CA PHE A 18 -9.86 -8.12 -3.28
C PHE A 18 -9.67 -9.56 -2.81
N ILE A 19 -10.20 -9.87 -1.62
CA ILE A 19 -10.18 -11.24 -1.06
C ILE A 19 -11.43 -11.99 -1.54
N MET A 20 -11.23 -13.07 -2.29
CA MET A 20 -12.31 -13.99 -2.69
C MET A 20 -12.51 -15.04 -1.59
N PHE A 21 -13.49 -14.84 -0.73
CA PHE A 21 -13.84 -15.80 0.33
C PHE A 21 -14.36 -17.11 -0.27
N ASP A 22 -14.03 -18.24 0.35
CA ASP A 22 -14.58 -19.53 -0.08
C ASP A 22 -16.08 -19.60 0.25
N VAL A 23 -16.89 -19.70 -0.80
CA VAL A 23 -18.36 -19.75 -0.74
C VAL A 23 -18.85 -21.11 -1.22
N LYS A 24 -20.01 -21.59 -0.76
CA LYS A 24 -20.54 -22.90 -1.22
C LYS A 24 -21.32 -22.81 -2.53
N ASP A 25 -21.92 -21.64 -2.78
CA ASP A 25 -22.79 -21.42 -3.93
C ASP A 25 -21.98 -21.39 -5.24
N LYS A 26 -22.46 -22.12 -6.26
CA LYS A 26 -21.73 -22.31 -7.51
C LYS A 26 -21.72 -21.03 -8.36
N ASP A 27 -22.81 -20.29 -8.37
CA ASP A 27 -22.93 -19.06 -9.16
C ASP A 27 -22.08 -17.95 -8.53
N ALA A 28 -22.03 -17.88 -7.20
CA ALA A 28 -21.13 -17.00 -6.47
C ALA A 28 -19.65 -17.32 -6.76
N LYS A 29 -19.26 -18.60 -6.82
CA LYS A 29 -17.90 -18.99 -7.25
C LYS A 29 -17.60 -18.53 -8.67
N ALA A 30 -18.54 -18.74 -9.59
CA ALA A 30 -18.38 -18.30 -10.98
C ALA A 30 -18.25 -16.76 -11.08
N ALA A 31 -19.02 -16.02 -10.28
CA ALA A 31 -18.95 -14.56 -10.21
C ALA A 31 -17.61 -14.07 -9.63
N GLN A 32 -17.10 -14.68 -8.55
CA GLN A 32 -15.78 -14.37 -7.98
C GLN A 32 -14.66 -14.62 -9.01
N ALA A 33 -14.72 -15.72 -9.75
CA ALA A 33 -13.76 -16.01 -10.81
C ALA A 33 -13.83 -15.02 -11.98
N ALA A 34 -15.04 -14.60 -12.36
CA ALA A 34 -15.24 -13.56 -13.36
C ALA A 34 -14.67 -12.21 -12.88
N MET A 35 -14.94 -11.83 -11.62
CA MET A 35 -14.39 -10.63 -11.01
C MET A 35 -12.87 -10.64 -11.00
N ALA A 36 -12.24 -11.74 -10.52
CA ALA A 36 -10.78 -11.87 -10.49
C ALA A 36 -10.13 -11.70 -11.89
N ARG A 37 -10.77 -12.24 -12.93
CA ARG A 37 -10.34 -12.02 -14.32
C ARG A 37 -10.48 -10.56 -14.77
N LEU A 38 -11.62 -9.94 -14.48
CA LEU A 38 -11.94 -8.59 -14.96
C LEU A 38 -11.06 -7.54 -14.28
N ILE A 39 -10.84 -7.63 -12.97
CA ILE A 39 -10.03 -6.65 -12.23
C ILE A 39 -8.56 -6.63 -12.68
N LEU A 40 -8.05 -7.72 -13.28
CA LEU A 40 -6.69 -7.81 -13.83
C LEU A 40 -6.64 -7.63 -15.36
N SER A 41 -7.76 -7.31 -16.00
CA SER A 41 -7.79 -7.02 -17.43
C SER A 41 -7.08 -5.70 -17.73
N PRO A 42 -6.40 -5.55 -18.88
CA PRO A 42 -5.72 -4.30 -19.23
C PRO A 42 -6.65 -3.08 -19.24
N GLU A 43 -7.84 -3.23 -19.82
CA GLU A 43 -8.83 -2.16 -19.90
C GLU A 43 -9.27 -1.69 -18.51
N PHE A 44 -9.61 -2.62 -17.60
CA PHE A 44 -9.99 -2.26 -16.24
C PHE A 44 -8.81 -1.63 -15.49
N GLN A 45 -7.60 -2.17 -15.64
CA GLN A 45 -6.40 -1.61 -15.02
C GLN A 45 -6.14 -0.17 -15.46
N VAL A 46 -6.41 0.19 -16.71
CA VAL A 46 -6.31 1.59 -17.16
C VAL A 46 -7.43 2.44 -16.54
N VAL A 47 -8.70 2.08 -16.79
CA VAL A 47 -9.84 2.91 -16.41
C VAL A 47 -9.90 3.10 -14.90
N PHE A 48 -9.71 2.03 -14.12
CA PHE A 48 -9.78 2.11 -12.66
C PHE A 48 -8.66 2.99 -12.09
N ASN A 49 -7.42 2.78 -12.51
CA ASN A 49 -6.27 3.46 -11.91
C ASN A 49 -6.18 4.95 -12.29
N VAL A 50 -6.59 5.31 -13.52
CA VAL A 50 -6.75 6.72 -13.92
C VAL A 50 -7.73 7.46 -13.01
N ASN A 51 -8.86 6.83 -12.65
CA ASN A 51 -9.85 7.44 -11.77
C ASN A 51 -9.46 7.38 -10.29
N LYS A 52 -8.74 6.33 -9.87
CA LYS A 52 -8.31 6.10 -8.48
C LYS A 52 -7.09 6.95 -8.10
N GLY A 53 -6.30 7.39 -9.08
CA GLY A 53 -5.02 8.08 -8.85
C GLY A 53 -3.88 7.14 -8.44
N SER A 54 -4.01 5.84 -8.71
CA SER A 54 -2.99 4.82 -8.46
C SER A 54 -2.30 4.39 -9.76
N ILE A 55 -1.25 3.57 -9.65
CA ILE A 55 -0.62 2.90 -10.80
C ILE A 55 -1.19 1.48 -10.96
N PRO A 56 -1.25 0.94 -12.19
CA PRO A 56 -1.73 -0.43 -12.40
C PRO A 56 -0.77 -1.45 -11.80
N VAL A 57 -1.33 -2.48 -11.16
CA VAL A 57 -0.54 -3.60 -10.61
C VAL A 57 -0.03 -4.53 -11.73
N ARG A 58 -0.70 -4.50 -12.89
CA ARG A 58 -0.31 -5.26 -14.06
C ARG A 58 0.84 -4.57 -14.80
N SER A 59 1.95 -5.27 -14.99
CA SER A 59 3.06 -4.80 -15.83
C SER A 59 2.68 -4.72 -17.31
N GLY A 60 3.32 -3.82 -18.05
CA GLY A 60 3.14 -3.67 -19.50
C GLY A 60 1.84 -2.99 -19.92
N ILE A 61 1.21 -2.23 -19.02
CA ILE A 61 0.12 -1.30 -19.36
C ILE A 61 0.73 -0.06 -20.03
N GLU A 62 0.13 0.42 -21.10
CA GLU A 62 0.56 1.64 -21.77
C GLU A 62 0.41 2.86 -20.86
N GLU A 63 1.43 3.71 -20.83
CA GLU A 63 1.48 4.91 -19.99
C GLU A 63 0.61 6.06 -20.53
N GLN A 64 0.33 6.10 -21.83
CA GLN A 64 -0.37 7.19 -22.51
C GLN A 64 -1.69 7.65 -21.86
N PRO A 65 -2.53 6.77 -21.28
CA PRO A 65 -3.77 7.17 -20.62
C PRO A 65 -3.58 7.82 -19.24
N PHE A 66 -2.38 7.75 -18.66
CA PHE A 66 -2.08 8.22 -17.31
C PHE A 66 -1.51 9.64 -17.33
N ASP A 67 -1.72 10.38 -16.24
CA ASP A 67 -1.12 11.69 -16.08
C ASP A 67 0.39 11.60 -15.76
N SER A 68 1.09 12.73 -15.80
CA SER A 68 2.53 12.76 -15.53
C SER A 68 2.90 12.33 -14.11
N ILE A 69 1.97 12.42 -13.15
CA ILE A 69 2.19 12.00 -11.77
C ILE A 69 2.19 10.47 -11.69
N ALA A 70 1.21 9.82 -12.30
CA ALA A 70 1.13 8.37 -12.36
C ALA A 70 2.28 7.78 -13.18
N VAL A 71 2.66 8.38 -14.31
CA VAL A 71 3.83 7.95 -15.10
C VAL A 71 5.12 8.04 -14.27
N SER A 72 5.34 9.15 -13.55
CA SER A 72 6.47 9.27 -12.62
C SER A 72 6.42 8.17 -11.55
N SER A 73 5.24 7.94 -10.95
CA SER A 73 5.07 6.91 -9.92
C SER A 73 5.34 5.49 -10.44
N MET A 74 5.01 5.17 -11.69
CA MET A 74 5.37 3.90 -12.33
C MET A 74 6.88 3.76 -12.48
N GLY A 75 7.56 4.84 -12.91
CA GLY A 75 9.01 4.89 -13.03
C GLY A 75 9.70 4.73 -11.67
N ASP A 76 9.25 5.47 -10.66
CA ASP A 76 9.80 5.42 -9.30
C ASP A 76 9.61 4.03 -8.68
N PHE A 77 8.43 3.42 -8.87
CA PHE A 77 8.17 2.05 -8.41
C PHE A 77 9.14 1.06 -9.04
N ALA A 78 9.33 1.12 -10.38
CA ALA A 78 10.24 0.22 -11.08
C ALA A 78 11.71 0.43 -10.65
N ALA A 79 12.17 1.68 -10.58
CA ALA A 79 13.54 2.01 -10.20
C ALA A 79 13.86 1.60 -8.76
N THR A 80 12.94 1.85 -7.82
CA THR A 80 13.13 1.47 -6.42
C THR A 80 13.02 -0.03 -6.18
N ALA A 81 12.28 -0.75 -7.02
CA ALA A 81 12.27 -2.23 -7.01
C ALA A 81 13.65 -2.81 -7.34
N GLU A 82 14.39 -2.16 -8.24
CA GLU A 82 15.74 -2.57 -8.64
C GLU A 82 16.81 -2.16 -7.62
N SER A 83 16.67 -0.97 -7.00
CA SER A 83 17.66 -0.43 -6.06
C SER A 83 17.51 -0.93 -4.61
N GLY A 84 16.39 -1.58 -4.29
CA GLY A 84 16.04 -1.99 -2.93
C GLY A 84 15.33 -0.90 -2.10
N GLY A 85 14.98 0.24 -2.73
CA GLY A 85 14.20 1.32 -2.11
C GLY A 85 12.68 1.06 -2.07
N LEU A 86 12.19 -0.04 -2.65
CA LEU A 86 10.77 -0.39 -2.65
C LEU A 86 10.38 -1.04 -1.33
N MET A 87 9.60 -0.32 -0.53
CA MET A 87 9.34 -0.66 0.86
C MET A 87 7.83 -0.75 1.15
N PRO A 88 7.36 -1.77 1.91
CA PRO A 88 5.96 -1.89 2.26
C PRO A 88 5.55 -0.80 3.26
N SER A 89 4.39 -0.16 3.04
CA SER A 89 3.84 0.81 3.99
C SER A 89 3.34 0.14 5.28
N MET A 90 3.83 0.61 6.43
CA MET A 90 3.30 0.22 7.75
C MET A 90 1.88 0.74 7.97
N ALA A 91 1.62 2.01 7.64
CA ALA A 91 0.32 2.64 7.84
C ALA A 91 -0.80 1.98 7.02
N HIS A 92 -0.47 1.44 5.84
CA HIS A 92 -1.41 0.87 4.88
C HIS A 92 -1.36 -0.67 4.80
N GLU A 93 -1.14 -1.35 5.94
CA GLU A 93 -1.29 -2.82 6.08
C GLU A 93 -0.34 -3.68 5.23
N MET A 94 0.77 -3.14 4.76
CA MET A 94 1.71 -3.92 3.94
C MET A 94 2.88 -4.48 4.75
N ALA A 95 3.34 -3.78 5.78
CA ALA A 95 4.61 -4.11 6.44
C ALA A 95 4.46 -5.00 7.68
N VAL A 96 3.33 -4.93 8.39
CA VAL A 96 3.14 -5.53 9.72
C VAL A 96 1.72 -6.07 9.89
N SER A 97 1.53 -6.94 10.89
CA SER A 97 0.20 -7.46 11.23
C SER A 97 -0.74 -6.34 11.73
N PRO A 98 -2.08 -6.52 11.65
CA PRO A 98 -3.02 -5.52 12.17
C PRO A 98 -2.84 -5.20 13.65
N ALA A 99 -2.45 -6.19 14.47
CA ALA A 99 -2.18 -6.01 15.90
C ALA A 99 -0.97 -5.09 16.14
N ILE A 100 0.15 -5.37 15.45
CA ILE A 100 1.36 -4.53 15.52
C ILE A 100 1.05 -3.13 14.99
N ARG A 101 0.32 -3.01 13.86
CA ARG A 101 -0.06 -1.70 13.31
C ARG A 101 -0.87 -0.86 14.30
N GLY A 102 -1.87 -1.48 14.96
CA GLY A 102 -2.69 -0.80 15.96
C GLY A 102 -1.84 -0.28 17.12
N ALA A 103 -0.96 -1.12 17.67
CA ALA A 103 -0.03 -0.74 18.73
C ALA A 103 0.89 0.43 18.31
N MET A 104 1.41 0.42 17.08
CA MET A 104 2.22 1.52 16.55
C MET A 104 1.41 2.81 16.40
N PHE A 105 0.18 2.74 15.87
CA PHE A 105 -0.68 3.92 15.75
C PHE A 105 -1.01 4.54 17.10
N ASP A 106 -1.34 3.74 18.11
CA ASP A 106 -1.65 4.25 19.45
C ASP A 106 -0.48 5.07 20.02
N VAL A 107 0.74 4.57 19.92
CA VAL A 107 1.92 5.31 20.40
C VAL A 107 2.18 6.56 19.58
N VAL A 108 2.15 6.48 18.24
CA VAL A 108 2.41 7.63 17.36
C VAL A 108 1.37 8.73 17.54
N THR A 109 0.09 8.37 17.61
CA THR A 109 -1.01 9.32 17.83
C THR A 109 -0.92 9.97 19.21
N ASN A 110 -0.62 9.21 20.27
CA ASN A 110 -0.47 9.78 21.60
C ASN A 110 0.74 10.71 21.69
N PHE A 111 1.88 10.34 21.09
CA PHE A 111 3.06 11.20 21.01
C PHE A 111 2.74 12.52 20.29
N TYR A 112 2.04 12.46 19.15
CA TYR A 112 1.67 13.66 18.39
C TYR A 112 0.73 14.61 19.16
N ASN A 113 -0.13 14.06 20.02
CA ASN A 113 -1.18 14.81 20.72
C ASN A 113 -0.87 15.12 22.20
N SER A 114 0.37 14.96 22.66
CA SER A 114 0.75 15.20 24.06
C SER A 114 2.15 15.79 24.20
N ASP A 115 2.52 16.15 25.43
CA ASP A 115 3.88 16.59 25.78
C ASP A 115 4.86 15.40 26.00
N MET A 116 4.54 14.21 25.48
CA MET A 116 5.42 13.03 25.58
C MET A 116 6.76 13.31 24.90
N SER A 117 7.87 12.99 25.55
CA SER A 117 9.19 13.15 24.94
C SER A 117 9.41 12.13 23.81
N ALA A 118 10.23 12.48 22.82
CA ALA A 118 10.59 11.56 21.75
C ALA A 118 11.30 10.29 22.27
N ALA A 119 12.07 10.42 23.36
CA ALA A 119 12.72 9.29 24.01
C ALA A 119 11.70 8.33 24.65
N ASP A 120 10.69 8.86 25.33
CA ASP A 120 9.61 8.06 25.92
C ASP A 120 8.76 7.41 24.82
N ALA A 121 8.45 8.14 23.75
CA ALA A 121 7.70 7.61 22.61
C ALA A 121 8.44 6.45 21.94
N ALA A 122 9.75 6.57 21.72
CA ALA A 122 10.57 5.50 21.15
C ALA A 122 10.60 4.25 22.06
N SER A 123 10.75 4.45 23.38
CA SER A 123 10.72 3.35 24.35
C SER A 123 9.35 2.65 24.39
N LYS A 124 8.27 3.42 24.40
CA LYS A 124 6.89 2.91 24.37
C LYS A 124 6.58 2.18 23.07
N LEU A 125 7.06 2.69 21.93
CA LEU A 125 6.87 2.05 20.63
C LEU A 125 7.53 0.67 20.60
N ALA A 126 8.78 0.56 21.06
CA ALA A 126 9.48 -0.72 21.12
C ALA A 126 8.77 -1.73 22.03
N ALA A 127 8.29 -1.30 23.20
CA ALA A 127 7.53 -2.14 24.11
C ALA A 127 6.20 -2.61 23.49
N ALA A 128 5.43 -1.67 22.92
CA ALA A 128 4.12 -1.96 22.34
C ALA A 128 4.21 -2.92 21.14
N VAL A 129 5.25 -2.78 20.30
CA VAL A 129 5.51 -3.74 19.22
C VAL A 129 5.88 -5.12 19.80
N GLY A 130 6.73 -5.18 20.82
CA GLY A 130 7.13 -6.44 21.45
C GLY A 130 5.99 -7.19 22.14
N GLU A 131 5.00 -6.47 22.68
CA GLU A 131 3.79 -7.05 23.29
C GLU A 131 2.77 -7.54 22.24
N ALA A 132 2.79 -6.97 21.04
CA ALA A 132 1.85 -7.29 19.96
C ALA A 132 2.36 -8.40 19.00
N MET A 133 3.59 -8.87 19.17
CA MET A 133 4.16 -10.03 18.44
C MET A 133 3.65 -11.36 19.00
#